data_AF-A0A7R7DW92-F1
#
_entry.id   AF-A0A7R7DW92-F1
#
_cell.length_a   1.000
_cell.length_b   1.000
_cell.length_c   1.000
_cell.angle_alpha   90.00
_cell.angle_beta   90.00
_cell.angle_gamma   90.00
#
_symmetry.space_group_name_H-M   'P 1'
#
loop_
_entity.id
_entity.type
_entity.pdbx_description
1 polymer ?
#
loop_
_entity_poly.entity_id
_entity_poly.type
_entity_poly.pdbx_seq_one_letter_code
_entity_poly.pdbx_strand_id
1 'polypeptide(L)'
;MFVVFLRIVTTLFAATLLWQPISAGTFVSGQPGMMTWHAVGAALAMFLTLPMMLAGLLLLVGGGTRWPLAASALLLVLVIAQMAAGSTRVLAVHLPLGTALFGAGMAFAWWSWTKRAGQRRRSGRAATAVAR
;
A
#
# COMPACT_ATOMS: atom_id res chain seq x y z
N MET A 1 -16.45 -1.88 -9.21
CA MET A 1 -16.00 -0.56 -8.75
C MET A 1 -14.94 -0.65 -7.64
N PHE A 2 -15.24 -1.26 -6.48
CA PHE A 2 -14.34 -1.28 -5.29
C PHE A 2 -12.92 -1.84 -5.53
N VAL A 3 -12.79 -2.79 -6.46
CA VAL A 3 -11.51 -3.38 -6.83
C VAL A 3 -10.62 -2.41 -7.59
N VAL A 4 -11.21 -1.66 -8.53
CA VAL A 4 -10.47 -0.66 -9.32
C VAL A 4 -10.01 0.44 -8.38
N PHE A 5 -10.87 0.85 -7.44
CA PHE A 5 -10.51 1.79 -6.39
C PHE A 5 -9.33 1.28 -5.55
N LEU A 6 -9.37 0.05 -5.03
CA LEU A 6 -8.25 -0.54 -4.30
C LEU A 6 -6.96 -0.55 -5.14
N ARG A 7 -7.03 -0.92 -6.42
CA ARG A 7 -5.87 -0.94 -7.33
C ARG A 7 -5.24 0.43 -7.50
N ILE A 8 -6.05 1.45 -7.79
CA ILE A 8 -5.56 2.82 -7.96
C ILE A 8 -4.84 3.27 -6.68
N VAL A 9 -5.51 3.13 -5.54
CA VAL A 9 -4.98 3.64 -4.27
C VAL A 9 -3.73 2.86 -3.82
N THR A 10 -3.72 1.53 -3.96
CA THR A 10 -2.53 0.72 -3.62
C THR A 10 -1.36 0.98 -4.56
N THR A 11 -1.60 1.25 -5.85
CA THR A 11 -0.55 1.68 -6.78
C THR A 11 0.01 3.05 -6.40
N LEU A 12 -0.85 4.03 -6.05
CA LEU A 12 -0.39 5.34 -5.57
C LEU A 12 0.45 5.21 -4.30
N PHE A 13 -0.01 4.41 -3.33
CA PHE A 13 0.73 4.13 -2.10
C PHE A 13 2.10 3.51 -2.40
N ALA A 14 2.17 2.49 -3.27
CA ALA A 14 3.42 1.87 -3.68
C ALA A 14 4.37 2.86 -4.39
N ALA A 15 3.85 3.74 -5.24
CA ALA A 15 4.63 4.80 -5.88
C ALA A 15 5.17 5.81 -4.86
N THR A 16 4.37 6.19 -3.87
CA THR A 16 4.83 7.04 -2.75
C THR A 16 5.95 6.35 -1.97
N LEU A 17 5.81 5.06 -1.66
CA LEU A 17 6.87 4.30 -0.96
C LEU A 17 8.14 4.13 -1.80
N LEU A 18 8.02 4.02 -3.13
CA LEU A 18 9.18 4.02 -4.04
C LEU A 18 9.91 5.37 -4.02
N TRP A 19 9.18 6.48 -3.90
CA TRP A 19 9.74 7.82 -3.83
C TRP A 19 10.47 8.12 -2.51
N GLN A 20 10.08 7.47 -1.41
CA GLN A 20 10.68 7.67 -0.08
C GLN A 20 12.21 7.45 -0.03
N PRO A 21 12.78 6.32 -0.50
CA PRO A 21 14.24 6.13 -0.50
C PRO A 21 14.95 7.09 -1.46
N ILE A 22 14.31 7.50 -2.57
CA ILE A 22 14.89 8.48 -3.50
C ILE A 22 15.04 9.83 -2.78
N SER A 23 13.97 10.35 -2.20
CA SER A 23 13.98 11.61 -1.44
C SER A 23 14.89 11.58 -0.21
N ALA A 24 14.95 10.46 0.52
CA ALA A 24 15.86 10.30 1.65
C ALA A 24 17.33 10.27 1.19
N GLY A 25 17.64 9.51 0.13
CA GLY A 25 18.98 9.43 -0.43
C GLY A 25 19.47 10.76 -0.98
N THR A 26 18.63 11.49 -1.71
CA THR A 26 18.98 12.82 -2.24
C THR A 26 19.15 13.85 -1.13
N PHE A 27 18.37 13.78 -0.05
CA PHE A 27 18.59 14.59 1.14
C PHE A 27 19.96 14.32 1.78
N VAL A 28 20.33 13.05 1.98
CA VAL A 28 21.64 12.68 2.55
C VAL A 28 22.78 13.13 1.63
N SER A 29 22.56 13.15 0.31
CA SER A 29 23.50 13.72 -0.68
C SER A 29 23.57 15.25 -0.69
N GLY A 30 22.85 15.94 0.20
CA GLY A 30 22.94 17.39 0.39
C GLY A 30 22.00 18.23 -0.48
N GLN A 31 21.00 17.62 -1.15
CA GLN A 31 20.07 18.38 -1.99
C GLN A 31 19.05 19.17 -1.13
N PRO A 32 18.98 20.52 -1.27
CA PRO A 32 18.06 21.33 -0.47
C PRO A 32 16.60 20.94 -0.68
N GLY A 33 15.81 20.97 0.40
CA GLY A 33 14.36 20.72 0.35
C GLY A 33 13.94 19.24 0.23
N MET A 34 14.85 18.31 0.00
CA MET A 34 14.50 16.89 -0.12
C MET A 34 13.99 16.27 1.18
N MET A 35 14.42 16.79 2.35
CA MET A 35 13.80 16.42 3.64
C MET A 35 12.31 16.79 3.68
N THR A 36 11.94 17.96 3.16
CA THR A 36 10.54 18.38 3.08
C THR A 36 9.74 17.44 2.19
N TRP A 37 10.27 17.10 1.01
CA TRP A 37 9.63 16.13 0.11
C TRP A 37 9.51 14.74 0.71
N HIS A 38 10.51 14.30 1.48
CA HIS A 38 10.46 13.05 2.23
C HIS A 38 9.31 13.08 3.25
N ALA A 39 9.20 14.15 4.06
CA ALA A 39 8.14 14.34 5.04
C ALA A 39 6.74 14.42 4.40
N VAL A 40 6.60 15.16 3.29
CA VAL A 40 5.34 15.23 2.50
C VAL A 40 4.95 13.85 1.99
N GLY A 41 5.91 13.07 1.46
CA GLY A 41 5.64 11.72 1.01
C GLY A 41 5.25 10.77 2.15
N ALA A 42 5.82 10.94 3.35
CA ALA A 42 5.42 10.17 4.53
C ALA A 42 3.96 10.49 4.94
N ALA A 43 3.58 11.78 4.94
CA ALA A 43 2.21 12.20 5.21
C ALA A 43 1.23 11.68 4.14
N LEU A 44 1.61 11.72 2.86
CA LEU A 44 0.82 11.17 1.76
C LEU A 44 0.64 9.65 1.91
N ALA A 45 1.69 8.91 2.25
CA ALA A 45 1.62 7.48 2.50
C ALA A 45 0.64 7.16 3.63
N MET A 46 0.71 7.90 4.74
CA MET A 46 -0.25 7.76 5.84
C MET A 46 -1.68 8.01 5.37
N PHE A 47 -1.92 9.13 4.68
CA PHE A 47 -3.24 9.49 4.18
C PHE A 47 -3.82 8.44 3.23
N LEU A 48 -3.02 7.88 2.32
CA LEU A 48 -3.44 6.86 1.36
C LEU A 48 -3.88 5.54 2.00
N THR A 49 -3.46 5.24 3.23
CA THR A 49 -3.96 4.05 3.94
C THR A 49 -5.44 4.14 4.30
N LEU A 50 -6.00 5.35 4.47
CA LEU A 50 -7.43 5.55 4.78
C LEU A 50 -8.34 5.10 3.63
N PRO A 51 -8.18 5.56 2.37
CA PRO A 51 -8.94 5.02 1.25
C PRO A 51 -8.65 3.55 0.96
N MET A 52 -7.47 3.01 1.30
CA MET A 52 -7.21 1.56 1.23
C MET A 52 -8.08 0.79 2.23
N MET A 53 -8.18 1.26 3.48
CA MET A 53 -9.07 0.70 4.49
C MET A 53 -10.53 0.79 4.05
N LEU A 54 -10.97 1.93 3.52
CA LEU A 54 -12.32 2.09 2.97
C LEU A 54 -12.58 1.08 1.84
N ALA A 55 -11.64 0.94 0.89
CA ALA A 55 -11.75 -0.05 -0.18
C ALA A 55 -11.84 -1.48 0.37
N GLY A 56 -11.04 -1.81 1.38
CA GLY A 56 -11.08 -3.09 2.09
C GLY A 56 -12.41 -3.35 2.79
N LEU A 57 -12.97 -2.33 3.45
CA LEU A 57 -14.28 -2.41 4.11
C LEU A 57 -15.41 -2.62 3.09
N LEU A 58 -15.42 -1.85 2.01
CA LEU A 58 -16.41 -2.01 0.92
C LEU A 58 -16.33 -3.39 0.27
N LEU A 59 -15.13 -3.95 0.12
CA LEU A 59 -14.95 -5.32 -0.36
C LEU A 59 -15.48 -6.35 0.64
N LEU A 60 -15.28 -6.15 1.94
CA LEU A 60 -15.78 -7.04 2.98
C LEU A 60 -17.32 -7.04 3.05
N VAL A 61 -17.94 -5.86 3.09
CA VAL A 61 -19.41 -5.70 3.12
C VAL A 61 -20.06 -6.27 1.86
N GLY A 62 -19.39 -6.18 0.71
CA GLY A 62 -19.82 -6.79 -0.55
C GLY A 62 -19.60 -8.31 -0.67
N GLY A 63 -19.37 -9.03 0.44
CA GLY A 63 -19.16 -10.49 0.45
C GLY A 63 -17.77 -10.95 0.00
N GLY A 64 -16.81 -10.02 -0.08
CA GLY A 64 -15.43 -10.31 -0.42
C GLY A 64 -14.58 -10.76 0.77
N THR A 65 -13.28 -10.89 0.52
CA THR A 65 -12.31 -11.33 1.54
C THR A 65 -11.94 -10.19 2.49
N ARG A 66 -11.74 -10.51 3.78
CA ARG A 66 -11.35 -9.57 4.86
C ARG A 66 -9.90 -9.07 4.80
N TRP A 67 -9.03 -9.79 4.07
CA TRP A 67 -7.59 -9.55 4.06
C TRP A 67 -7.16 -8.13 3.62
N PRO A 68 -7.73 -7.51 2.56
CA PRO A 68 -7.41 -6.14 2.19
C PRO A 68 -7.58 -5.12 3.32
N LEU A 69 -8.62 -5.26 4.13
CA LEU A 69 -8.84 -4.39 5.29
C LEU A 69 -7.74 -4.57 6.33
N ALA A 70 -7.44 -5.82 6.69
CA ALA A 70 -6.37 -6.14 7.64
C ALA A 70 -4.99 -5.68 7.15
N ALA A 71 -4.66 -5.91 5.87
CA ALA A 71 -3.41 -5.46 5.26
C ALA A 71 -3.29 -3.93 5.27
N SER A 72 -4.37 -3.21 4.97
CA SER A 72 -4.38 -1.75 4.99
C SER A 72 -4.20 -1.19 6.40
N ALA A 73 -4.84 -1.80 7.39
CA ALA A 73 -4.68 -1.43 8.80
C ALA A 73 -3.25 -1.68 9.29
N LEU A 74 -2.65 -2.83 8.94
CA LEU A 74 -1.26 -3.12 9.27
C LEU A 74 -0.31 -2.10 8.64
N LEU A 75 -0.51 -1.75 7.37
CA LEU A 75 0.31 -0.75 6.67
C LEU A 75 0.19 0.64 7.32
N LEU A 76 -1.01 1.03 7.77
CA LEU A 76 -1.19 2.27 8.54
C LEU A 76 -0.33 2.27 9.82
N VAL A 77 -0.40 1.19 10.61
CA VAL A 77 0.40 1.06 11.84
C VAL A 77 1.89 1.13 11.54
N LEU A 78 2.35 0.45 10.49
CA LEU A 78 3.76 0.47 10.08
C LEU A 78 4.20 1.86 9.58
N VAL A 79 3.35 2.59 8.86
CA VAL A 79 3.64 3.99 8.47
C VAL A 79 3.78 4.89 9.70
N ILE A 80 2.88 4.78 10.68
CA ILE A 80 2.96 5.56 11.92
C ILE A 80 4.26 5.25 12.68
N ALA A 81 4.58 3.97 12.85
CA ALA A 81 5.83 3.53 13.49
C ALA A 81 7.05 4.07 12.72
N GLN A 82 6.99 4.08 11.39
CA GLN A 82 8.06 4.57 10.54
C GLN A 82 8.26 6.08 10.66
N MET A 83 7.17 6.85 10.74
CA MET A 83 7.22 8.30 10.98
C MET A 83 7.82 8.61 12.35
N ALA A 84 7.46 7.85 13.39
CA ALA A 84 8.03 7.99 14.73
C ALA A 84 9.52 7.65 14.78
N ALA A 85 9.95 6.57 14.12
CA ALA A 85 11.37 6.21 14.01
C ALA A 85 12.17 7.26 13.24
N GLY A 86 11.58 7.83 12.19
CA GLY A 86 12.18 8.90 11.38
C GLY A 86 12.33 10.22 12.16
N SER A 87 11.28 10.63 12.89
CA SER A 87 11.31 11.89 13.67
C SER A 87 12.30 11.84 14.85
N THR A 88 12.52 10.66 15.42
CA THR A 88 13.51 10.40 16.48
C THR A 88 14.90 10.06 15.95
N ARG A 89 15.09 10.03 14.61
CA ARG A 89 16.36 9.72 13.94
C ARG A 89 16.97 8.36 14.32
N VAL A 90 16.15 7.39 14.72
CA VAL A 90 16.60 6.03 15.04
C VAL A 90 16.78 5.26 13.73
N LEU A 91 17.86 5.55 13.00
CA LEU A 91 18.11 5.02 11.65
C LEU A 91 18.18 3.49 11.61
N ALA A 92 18.70 2.86 12.66
CA ALA A 92 18.76 1.40 12.78
C ALA A 92 17.38 0.72 12.74
N VAL A 93 16.31 1.43 13.12
CA VAL A 93 14.93 0.95 13.01
C VAL A 93 14.27 1.50 11.74
N HIS A 94 14.46 2.79 11.47
CA HIS A 94 13.81 3.48 10.35
C HIS A 94 14.20 2.87 8.99
N LEU A 95 15.48 2.54 8.78
CA LEU A 95 15.94 1.97 7.50
C LEU A 95 15.33 0.59 7.25
N PRO A 96 15.48 -0.44 8.13
CA PRO A 96 14.88 -1.75 7.89
C PRO A 96 13.36 -1.73 7.83
N LEU A 97 12.70 -0.97 8.71
CA LEU A 97 11.24 -0.84 8.71
C LEU A 97 10.75 -0.21 7.41
N GLY A 98 11.45 0.79 6.89
CA GLY A 98 11.15 1.41 5.61
C GLY A 98 11.25 0.45 4.43
N THR A 99 12.31 -0.35 4.39
CA THR A 99 12.49 -1.40 3.37
C THR A 99 11.39 -2.45 3.45
N ALA A 100 11.05 -2.91 4.66
CA ALA A 100 9.96 -3.87 4.87
C ALA A 100 8.59 -3.29 4.44
N LEU A 101 8.32 -2.04 4.79
CA LEU A 101 7.11 -1.32 4.41
C LEU A 101 7.00 -1.15 2.90
N PHE A 102 8.10 -0.78 2.23
CA PHE A 102 8.18 -0.71 0.77
C PHE A 102 7.84 -2.07 0.11
N GLY A 103 8.49 -3.15 0.57
CA GLY A 103 8.23 -4.49 0.07
C GLY A 103 6.77 -4.92 0.26
N ALA A 104 6.21 -4.70 1.46
CA ALA A 104 4.82 -5.03 1.78
C ALA A 104 3.82 -4.23 0.93
N GLY A 105 4.06 -2.92 0.75
CA GLY A 105 3.23 -2.06 -0.11
C GLY A 105 3.25 -2.51 -1.56
N MET A 106 4.44 -2.84 -2.10
CA MET A 106 4.58 -3.33 -3.47
C MET A 106 3.90 -4.69 -3.66
N ALA A 107 4.08 -5.62 -2.70
CA ALA A 107 3.42 -6.91 -2.71
C ALA A 107 1.88 -6.77 -2.66
N PHE A 108 1.36 -5.83 -1.89
CA PHE A 108 -0.09 -5.60 -1.80
C PHE A 108 -0.66 -4.99 -3.09
N ALA A 109 0.04 -4.00 -3.66
CA ALA A 109 -0.30 -3.46 -4.98
C ALA A 109 -0.31 -4.58 -6.03
N TRP A 110 0.76 -5.36 -6.14
CA TRP A 110 0.86 -6.50 -7.07
C TRP A 110 -0.25 -7.54 -6.87
N TRP A 111 -0.56 -7.89 -5.62
CA TRP A 111 -1.66 -8.79 -5.27
C TRP A 111 -3.01 -8.28 -5.79
N SER A 112 -3.27 -6.96 -5.66
CA SER A 112 -4.53 -6.35 -6.10
C SER A 112 -4.77 -6.48 -7.61
N TRP A 113 -3.69 -6.57 -8.39
CA TRP A 113 -3.73 -6.75 -9.84
C TRP A 113 -3.88 -8.23 -10.25
N THR A 114 -3.28 -9.16 -9.50
CA THR A 114 -3.18 -10.58 -9.89
C THR A 114 -4.38 -11.45 -9.49
N LYS A 115 -4.89 -11.33 -8.26
CA LYS A 115 -5.81 -12.34 -7.69
C LYS A 115 -7.27 -12.26 -8.17
N ARG A 116 -7.68 -11.20 -8.88
CA ARG A 116 -9.03 -11.08 -9.49
C ARG A 116 -9.11 -11.46 -10.97
N ALA A 117 -7.99 -11.62 -11.67
CA ALA A 117 -8.00 -12.27 -12.98
C ALA A 117 -8.48 -13.73 -12.88
N GLY A 118 -8.20 -14.40 -11.76
CA GLY A 118 -8.63 -15.78 -11.48
C GLY A 118 -10.10 -15.93 -11.07
N GLN A 119 -10.69 -14.96 -10.37
CA GLN A 119 -12.09 -15.03 -9.94
C GLN A 119 -13.06 -14.91 -11.12
N ARG A 120 -12.83 -14.02 -12.09
CA ARG A 120 -13.63 -13.92 -13.32
C ARG A 120 -13.58 -15.20 -14.18
N ARG A 121 -12.43 -15.89 -14.24
CA ARG A 121 -12.29 -17.17 -14.96
C ARG A 121 -13.06 -18.32 -14.31
N ARG A 122 -13.18 -18.34 -12.99
CA ARG A 122 -13.93 -19.38 -12.26
C ARG A 122 -15.44 -19.24 -12.43
N SER A 123 -15.99 -18.03 -12.38
CA SER A 123 -17.42 -17.81 -12.63
C SER A 123 -17.82 -18.14 -14.07
N GLY A 124 -16.95 -17.85 -15.05
CA GLY A 124 -17.18 -18.23 -16.45
C GLY A 124 -17.18 -19.74 -16.68
N ARG A 125 -16.30 -20.49 -15.99
CA ARG A 125 -16.27 -21.97 -16.02
C ARG A 125 -17.46 -22.61 -15.31
N ALA A 126 -17.90 -22.05 -14.19
CA ALA A 126 -19.08 -22.55 -13.48
C ALA A 126 -20.37 -22.31 -14.30
N ALA A 127 -20.50 -21.15 -14.94
CA ALA A 127 -21.64 -20.85 -15.82
C ALA A 127 -21.70 -21.76 -17.06
N THR A 128 -20.54 -22.15 -17.61
CA THR A 128 -20.49 -23.13 -18.72
C THR A 128 -20.72 -24.57 -18.27
N ALA A 129 -20.44 -24.90 -17.01
CA ALA A 129 -20.72 -26.23 -16.46
C ALA A 129 -22.19 -26.45 -16.08
N VAL A 130 -22.91 -25.39 -15.67
CA VAL A 130 -24.36 -25.44 -15.38
C VAL A 130 -25.21 -25.42 -16.65
N ALA A 131 -24.66 -24.93 -17.76
CA ALA A 131 -25.32 -24.91 -19.07
C ALA A 131 -25.16 -26.22 -19.88
N ARG A 132 -24.60 -27.27 -19.28
CA ARG A 132 -24.45 -28.63 -19.83
C ARG A 132 -25.24 -29.62 -18.99
#